data_AF-A0A1Y3BBJ0-F1
#
_entry.id   AF-A0A1Y3BBJ0-F1
#
_cell.length_a   1.000
_cell.length_b   1.000
_cell.length_c   1.000
_cell.angle_alpha   90.00
_cell.angle_beta   90.00
_cell.angle_gamma   90.00
#
_symmetry.space_group_name_H-M   'P 1'
#
loop_
_entity.id
_entity.type
_entity.pdbx_description
1 polymer ?
#
loop_
_entity_poly.entity_id
_entity_poly.type
_entity_poly.pdbx_seq_one_letter_code
_entity_poly.pdbx_strand_id
1 'polypeptide(L)'
;MAYGGAARKMMCEAYKNGLYGKQHVWFLIGWYEDNWFHPSSGINCTMDEMLSVVEKHFTTEALMLNQGPEITIAGMTAQDWLHEYQKQLPKYREWFPHGEKPQEGFQEAPLAYDAIWAVAFALNRSIARLDKLGMSLDDFDYENKNITDIIKSELQRVQFLGVSGDVAFNDIGDRISWTLIEQMINGTYQTLGFYDTATDNLTWLNMEQWYIEGRVPKDRTEIVPTLMTVNRILFVSISAVAIIGIVFAISLLCFNYKFRNNRFIQMSSPSSNNIMLVGCIFCLISVQLFGVDGQDIGNDYFVIVCNSRAFFLSIGFSLFFGAMFAKIWTCHVLHTQNKRKINNKQSYLIVTVFCTLDIIIMIIWYIYDPMSI
;
A
#
# COMPACT_ATOMS: atom_id res chain seq x y z
N MET A 1 -4.63 26.03 1.88
CA MET A 1 -5.88 25.82 1.12
C MET A 1 -5.76 26.57 -0.19
N ALA A 2 -6.16 25.97 -1.31
CA ALA A 2 -6.21 26.65 -2.60
C ALA A 2 -7.55 27.38 -2.75
N TYR A 3 -7.58 28.50 -3.46
CA TYR A 3 -8.83 29.12 -3.91
C TYR A 3 -9.22 28.57 -5.28
N GLY A 4 -10.47 28.72 -5.72
CA GLY A 4 -11.00 28.06 -6.94
C GLY A 4 -10.15 28.25 -8.20
N GLY A 5 -9.50 29.40 -8.39
CA GLY A 5 -8.54 29.61 -9.50
C GLY A 5 -7.27 28.75 -9.41
N ALA A 6 -6.70 28.62 -8.21
CA ALA A 6 -5.53 27.78 -7.96
C ALA A 6 -5.90 26.28 -7.96
N ALA A 7 -7.08 25.93 -7.44
CA ALA A 7 -7.59 24.57 -7.44
C ALA A 7 -7.72 24.01 -8.86
N ARG A 8 -8.27 24.78 -9.81
CA ARG A 8 -8.38 24.33 -11.21
C ARG A 8 -7.01 24.09 -11.85
N LYS A 9 -6.03 24.97 -11.60
CA LYS A 9 -4.65 24.78 -12.09
C LYS A 9 -4.03 23.51 -11.50
N MET A 10 -4.21 23.29 -10.20
CA MET A 10 -3.73 22.09 -9.51
C MET A 10 -4.36 20.82 -10.07
N MET A 11 -5.67 20.78 -10.29
CA MET A 11 -6.36 19.60 -10.86
C MET A 11 -5.92 19.32 -12.29
N CYS A 12 -5.71 20.36 -13.11
CA CYS A 12 -5.15 20.20 -14.45
C CYS A 12 -3.73 19.61 -14.42
N GLU A 13 -2.88 20.04 -13.49
CA GLU A 13 -1.54 19.42 -13.33
C GLU A 13 -1.61 18.01 -12.76
N ALA A 14 -2.57 17.72 -11.87
CA ALA A 14 -2.82 16.37 -11.37
C ALA A 14 -3.20 15.40 -12.50
N TYR A 15 -4.05 15.85 -13.45
CA TYR A 15 -4.38 15.09 -14.65
C TYR A 15 -3.11 14.75 -15.46
N LYS A 16 -2.30 15.75 -15.77
CA LYS A 16 -1.07 15.58 -16.57
C LYS A 16 -0.04 14.64 -15.91
N ASN A 17 -0.04 14.56 -14.58
CA ASN A 17 0.84 13.68 -13.81
C ASN A 17 0.20 12.32 -13.46
N GLY A 18 -1.02 12.02 -13.93
CA GLY A 18 -1.69 10.75 -13.66
C GLY A 18 -2.17 10.57 -12.21
N LEU A 19 -2.37 11.66 -11.46
CA LEU A 19 -2.77 11.67 -10.05
C LEU A 19 -4.30 11.64 -9.89
N TYR A 20 -4.94 10.63 -10.49
CA TYR A 20 -6.40 10.43 -10.41
C TYR A 20 -6.77 8.94 -10.53
N GLY A 21 -8.06 8.63 -10.50
CA GLY A 21 -8.57 7.28 -10.70
C GLY A 21 -8.48 6.38 -9.46
N LYS A 22 -8.50 5.05 -9.68
CA LYS A 22 -8.70 4.03 -8.64
C LYS A 22 -7.66 3.95 -7.51
N GLN A 23 -6.55 4.69 -7.61
CA GLN A 23 -5.46 4.67 -6.64
C GLN A 23 -5.35 5.99 -5.86
N HIS A 24 -6.09 7.02 -6.25
CA HIS A 24 -5.99 8.35 -5.67
C HIS A 24 -7.35 8.81 -5.17
N VAL A 25 -7.38 9.44 -4.01
CA VAL A 25 -8.57 10.06 -3.44
C VAL A 25 -8.22 11.50 -3.09
N TRP A 26 -9.02 12.44 -3.58
CA TRP A 26 -8.86 13.86 -3.30
C TRP A 26 -9.83 14.28 -2.20
N PHE A 27 -9.31 15.02 -1.22
CA PHE A 27 -10.10 15.72 -0.21
C PHE A 27 -9.96 17.22 -0.45
N LEU A 28 -11.08 17.87 -0.74
CA LEU A 28 -11.16 19.30 -0.99
C LEU A 28 -12.08 19.97 0.04
N ILE A 29 -12.06 21.29 -0.01
CA ILE A 29 -12.94 22.18 0.74
C ILE A 29 -14.25 22.36 -0.02
N GLY A 30 -15.39 22.33 0.69
CA GLY A 30 -16.73 22.34 0.06
C GLY A 30 -17.22 23.71 -0.43
N TRP A 31 -16.68 24.80 0.10
CA TRP A 31 -17.07 26.21 -0.20
C TRP A 31 -16.86 26.66 -1.67
N TYR A 32 -16.49 25.76 -2.57
CA TYR A 32 -16.37 26.10 -3.98
C TYR A 32 -17.76 26.05 -4.61
N GLU A 33 -18.05 27.03 -5.45
CA GLU A 33 -19.29 27.04 -6.23
C GLU A 33 -19.48 25.74 -7.02
N ASP A 34 -20.75 25.37 -7.21
CA ASP A 34 -21.11 24.32 -8.15
C ASP A 34 -20.48 24.61 -9.51
N ASN A 35 -19.89 23.58 -10.12
CA ASN A 35 -19.19 23.67 -11.40
C ASN A 35 -17.86 24.46 -11.38
N TRP A 36 -17.26 24.72 -10.20
CA TRP A 36 -15.96 25.41 -10.08
C TRP A 36 -14.83 24.82 -10.93
N PHE A 37 -14.90 23.53 -11.25
CA PHE A 37 -13.89 22.79 -12.01
C PHE A 37 -13.95 23.07 -13.53
N HIS A 38 -14.94 23.81 -14.01
CA HIS A 38 -15.03 24.24 -15.41
C HIS A 38 -13.75 24.98 -15.84
N PRO A 39 -13.12 24.58 -16.97
CA PRO A 39 -11.91 25.22 -17.46
C PRO A 39 -12.12 26.73 -17.67
N SER A 40 -11.18 27.54 -17.16
CA SER A 40 -11.14 28.98 -17.39
C SER A 40 -9.98 29.36 -18.31
N SER A 41 -9.98 30.60 -18.80
CA SER A 41 -8.87 31.16 -19.56
C SER A 41 -7.54 30.98 -18.81
N GLY A 42 -6.54 30.42 -19.50
CA GLY A 42 -5.21 30.15 -18.93
C GLY A 42 -5.00 28.75 -18.34
N ILE A 43 -5.95 27.82 -18.49
CA ILE A 43 -5.80 26.41 -18.11
C ILE A 43 -5.75 25.54 -19.36
N ASN A 44 -4.69 24.74 -19.49
CA ASN A 44 -4.47 23.86 -20.64
C ASN A 44 -4.98 22.44 -20.36
N CYS A 45 -6.25 22.33 -19.98
CA CYS A 45 -6.97 21.06 -19.82
C CYS A 45 -8.42 21.24 -20.31
N THR A 46 -8.98 20.19 -20.91
CA THR A 46 -10.38 20.14 -21.35
C THR A 46 -11.32 19.80 -20.18
N MET A 47 -12.62 19.93 -20.40
CA MET A 47 -13.63 19.61 -19.38
C MET A 47 -13.57 18.13 -18.96
N ASP A 48 -13.42 17.21 -19.91
CA ASP A 48 -13.36 15.77 -19.63
C ASP A 48 -12.09 15.40 -18.84
N GLU A 49 -10.98 16.09 -19.12
CA GLU A 49 -9.72 15.91 -18.37
C GLU A 49 -9.85 16.41 -16.93
N MET A 50 -10.51 17.56 -16.73
CA MET A 50 -10.80 18.09 -15.40
C MET A 50 -11.72 17.13 -14.62
N LEU A 51 -12.82 16.71 -15.24
CA LEU A 51 -13.78 15.76 -14.67
C LEU A 51 -13.10 14.45 -14.25
N SER A 52 -12.18 13.93 -15.05
CA SER A 52 -11.45 12.70 -14.73
C SER A 52 -10.70 12.75 -13.39
N VAL A 53 -10.29 13.95 -12.94
CA VAL A 53 -9.56 14.17 -11.68
C VAL A 53 -10.51 14.47 -10.52
N VAL A 54 -11.50 15.32 -10.74
CA VAL A 54 -12.42 15.74 -9.66
C VAL A 54 -13.49 14.69 -9.39
N GLU A 55 -13.77 13.77 -10.30
CA GLU A 55 -14.75 12.72 -10.05
C GLU A 55 -14.41 11.92 -8.78
N LYS A 56 -15.42 11.66 -7.93
CA LYS A 56 -15.32 10.91 -6.66
C LYS A 56 -14.47 11.55 -5.56
N HIS A 57 -14.04 12.81 -5.71
CA HIS A 57 -13.41 13.54 -4.60
C HIS A 57 -14.41 13.81 -3.48
N PHE A 58 -13.90 13.94 -2.27
CA PHE A 58 -14.66 14.29 -1.08
C PHE A 58 -14.53 15.78 -0.79
N THR A 59 -15.61 16.39 -0.36
CA THR A 59 -15.62 17.76 0.18
C THR A 59 -16.08 17.74 1.62
N THR A 60 -15.56 18.69 2.40
CA THR A 60 -16.03 18.97 3.76
C THR A 60 -16.26 20.46 3.93
N GLU A 61 -17.38 20.82 4.55
CA GLU A 61 -17.78 22.20 4.83
C GLU A 61 -18.71 22.26 6.05
N ALA A 62 -18.94 23.45 6.61
CA ALA A 62 -20.00 23.66 7.57
C ALA A 62 -21.38 23.51 6.93
N LEU A 63 -22.34 22.94 7.67
CA LEU A 63 -23.73 22.90 7.22
C LEU A 63 -24.29 24.32 7.12
N MET A 64 -24.63 24.72 5.88
CA MET A 64 -25.16 26.06 5.60
C MET A 64 -26.68 26.13 5.70
N LEU A 65 -27.39 25.07 5.33
CA LEU A 65 -28.85 25.01 5.33
C LEU A 65 -29.31 23.75 6.06
N ASN A 66 -30.26 23.89 6.99
CA ASN A 66 -30.80 22.75 7.72
C ASN A 66 -31.56 21.80 6.77
N GLN A 67 -31.31 20.50 6.91
CA GLN A 67 -31.95 19.46 6.10
C GLN A 67 -33.24 18.91 6.75
N GLY A 68 -33.47 19.22 8.03
CA GLY A 68 -34.63 18.75 8.78
C GLY A 68 -35.96 19.43 8.38
N PRO A 69 -37.11 18.77 8.60
CA PRO A 69 -38.45 19.33 8.35
C PRO A 69 -38.94 20.25 9.49
N GLU A 70 -38.06 20.65 10.39
CA GLU A 70 -38.39 21.37 11.60
C GLU A 70 -38.75 22.84 11.31
N ILE A 71 -39.73 23.35 12.04
CA ILE A 71 -40.11 24.76 11.96
C ILE A 71 -39.12 25.57 12.79
N THR A 72 -38.41 26.48 12.12
CA THR A 72 -37.42 27.36 12.74
C THR A 72 -38.09 28.47 13.55
N ILE A 73 -37.27 29.27 14.24
CA ILE A 73 -37.75 30.44 15.00
C ILE A 73 -38.51 31.48 14.15
N ALA A 74 -38.25 31.49 12.83
CA ALA A 74 -38.93 32.37 11.89
C ALA A 74 -40.34 31.85 11.49
N GLY A 75 -40.79 30.72 12.05
CA GLY A 75 -42.10 30.14 11.75
C GLY A 75 -42.20 29.44 10.40
N MET A 76 -41.05 29.11 9.79
CA MET A 76 -40.94 28.43 8.50
C MET A 76 -39.85 27.35 8.54
N THR A 77 -39.91 26.38 7.63
CA THR A 77 -38.80 25.41 7.45
C THR A 77 -37.65 26.06 6.68
N ALA A 78 -36.45 25.46 6.75
CA ALA A 78 -35.31 25.91 5.94
C ALA A 78 -35.60 25.85 4.43
N GLN A 79 -36.44 24.90 4.00
CA GLN A 79 -36.77 24.69 2.59
C GLN A 79 -37.81 25.71 2.10
N ASP A 80 -38.77 26.08 2.96
CA ASP A 80 -39.67 27.21 2.69
C ASP A 80 -38.90 28.52 2.58
N TRP A 81 -37.93 28.74 3.47
CA TRP A 81 -37.04 29.90 3.41
C TRP A 81 -36.24 29.95 2.11
N LEU A 82 -35.66 28.82 1.68
CA LEU A 82 -34.90 28.73 0.43
C LEU A 82 -35.78 29.07 -0.77
N HIS A 83 -37.02 28.56 -0.79
CA HIS A 83 -37.97 28.86 -1.86
C HIS A 83 -38.33 30.35 -1.92
N GLU A 84 -38.60 30.98 -0.77
CA GLU A 84 -38.90 32.41 -0.72
C GLU A 84 -37.67 33.26 -1.07
N TYR A 85 -36.47 32.87 -0.61
CA TYR A 85 -35.21 33.53 -0.97
C TYR A 85 -35.00 33.52 -2.49
N GLN A 86 -35.13 32.36 -3.13
CA GLN A 86 -35.01 32.22 -4.58
C GLN A 86 -36.03 33.06 -5.35
N LYS A 87 -37.26 33.18 -4.83
CA LYS A 87 -38.31 34.02 -5.41
C LYS A 87 -38.03 35.52 -5.30
N GLN A 88 -37.25 35.94 -4.29
CA GLN A 88 -36.86 37.34 -4.08
C GLN A 88 -35.68 37.74 -4.97
N LEU A 89 -34.77 36.80 -5.29
CA LEU A 89 -33.56 37.08 -6.08
C LEU A 89 -33.80 37.88 -7.37
N PRO A 90 -34.83 37.62 -8.21
CA PRO A 90 -35.06 38.40 -9.43
C PRO A 90 -35.27 39.89 -9.19
N LYS A 91 -35.72 40.31 -8.00
CA LYS A 91 -35.89 41.73 -7.66
C LYS A 91 -34.56 42.48 -7.54
N TYR A 92 -33.49 41.76 -7.21
CA TYR A 92 -32.15 42.30 -7.00
C TYR A 92 -31.23 42.01 -8.19
N ARG A 93 -31.80 41.71 -9.36
CA ARG A 93 -31.05 41.30 -10.55
C ARG A 93 -29.95 42.28 -10.97
N GLU A 94 -30.15 43.56 -10.71
CA GLU A 94 -29.20 44.64 -11.01
C GLU A 94 -27.94 44.60 -10.13
N TRP A 95 -27.99 43.92 -8.98
CA TRP A 95 -26.85 43.79 -8.06
C TRP A 95 -25.96 42.60 -8.39
N PHE A 96 -26.41 41.70 -9.28
CA PHE A 96 -25.65 40.52 -9.66
C PHE A 96 -24.78 40.76 -10.90
N PRO A 97 -23.60 40.11 -10.98
CA PRO A 97 -22.75 40.17 -12.16
C PRO A 97 -23.53 39.77 -13.42
N HIS A 98 -23.39 40.54 -14.51
CA HIS A 98 -24.02 40.22 -15.78
C HIS A 98 -23.45 38.90 -16.36
N GLY A 99 -24.30 37.91 -16.61
CA GLY A 99 -23.94 36.65 -17.29
C GLY A 99 -24.66 35.41 -16.73
N GLU A 100 -24.26 34.23 -17.21
CA GLU A 100 -24.71 32.90 -16.71
C GLU A 100 -23.90 32.40 -15.51
N LYS A 101 -23.12 33.27 -14.85
CA LYS A 101 -22.28 32.85 -13.72
C LYS A 101 -23.17 32.47 -12.53
N PRO A 102 -22.82 31.41 -11.78
CA PRO A 102 -23.45 31.11 -10.49
C PRO A 102 -23.42 32.34 -9.58
N GLN A 103 -24.44 32.48 -8.73
CA GLN A 103 -24.45 33.56 -7.75
C GLN A 103 -23.42 33.27 -6.66
N GLU A 104 -22.34 34.05 -6.64
CA GLU A 104 -21.33 33.98 -5.58
C GLU A 104 -22.01 34.21 -4.22
N GLY A 105 -21.71 33.38 -3.22
CA GLY A 105 -22.24 33.54 -1.86
C GLY A 105 -23.67 33.05 -1.64
N PHE A 106 -24.30 32.39 -2.63
CA PHE A 106 -25.68 31.90 -2.50
C PHE A 106 -25.84 30.88 -1.36
N GLN A 107 -24.85 30.01 -1.17
CA GLN A 107 -24.88 28.94 -0.18
C GLN A 107 -24.83 29.49 1.25
N GLU A 108 -24.19 30.64 1.46
CA GLU A 108 -23.94 31.27 2.75
C GLU A 108 -25.08 32.22 3.20
N ALA A 109 -26.06 32.48 2.33
CA ALA A 109 -27.20 33.34 2.63
C ALA A 109 -27.97 32.97 3.92
N PRO A 110 -28.19 31.68 4.27
CA PRO A 110 -28.83 31.30 5.53
C PRO A 110 -28.04 31.78 6.77
N LEU A 111 -26.71 31.82 6.69
CA LEU A 111 -25.87 32.29 7.79
C LEU A 111 -26.10 33.78 8.07
N ALA A 112 -26.21 34.58 7.02
CA ALA A 112 -26.49 36.01 7.14
C ALA A 112 -27.88 36.25 7.73
N TYR A 113 -28.86 35.44 7.34
CA TYR A 113 -30.22 35.50 7.88
C TYR A 113 -30.23 35.20 9.39
N ASP A 114 -29.59 34.11 9.81
CA ASP A 114 -29.53 33.73 11.22
C ASP A 114 -28.63 34.64 12.06
N ALA A 115 -27.62 35.28 11.47
CA ALA A 115 -26.79 36.27 12.16
C ALA A 115 -27.63 37.48 12.65
N ILE A 116 -28.58 37.95 11.83
CA ILE A 116 -29.50 39.03 12.23
C ILE A 116 -30.42 38.59 13.36
N TRP A 117 -30.92 37.35 13.31
CA TRP A 117 -31.70 36.78 14.42
C TRP A 117 -30.89 36.68 15.71
N ALA A 118 -29.63 36.24 15.63
CA ALA A 118 -28.75 36.15 16.79
C ALA A 118 -28.52 37.53 17.43
N VAL A 119 -28.27 38.56 16.62
CA VAL A 119 -28.16 39.95 17.09
C VAL A 119 -29.46 40.41 17.74
N ALA A 120 -30.62 40.15 17.13
CA ALA A 120 -31.91 40.52 17.69
C ALA A 120 -32.17 39.85 19.05
N PHE A 121 -31.83 38.57 19.21
CA PHE A 121 -31.95 37.85 20.49
C PHE A 121 -31.01 38.41 21.55
N ALA A 122 -29.75 38.67 21.20
CA ALA A 122 -28.77 39.22 22.12
C ALA A 122 -29.19 40.62 22.62
N LEU A 123 -29.63 41.50 21.72
CA LEU A 123 -30.11 42.84 22.07
C LEU A 123 -31.36 42.77 22.94
N ASN A 124 -32.35 41.96 22.58
CA ASN A 124 -33.58 41.81 23.35
C ASN A 124 -33.31 41.33 24.79
N ARG A 125 -32.44 40.33 24.97
CA ARG A 125 -32.04 39.85 26.30
C ARG A 125 -31.23 40.91 27.08
N SER A 126 -30.40 41.69 26.38
CA SER A 126 -29.60 42.76 26.98
C SER A 126 -30.46 43.87 27.58
N ILE A 127 -31.59 44.23 26.94
CA ILE A 127 -32.52 45.25 27.46
C ILE A 127 -32.94 44.93 28.90
N ALA A 128 -33.38 43.69 29.17
CA ALA A 128 -33.83 43.28 30.50
C ALA A 128 -32.72 43.30 31.55
N ARG A 129 -31.45 43.18 31.14
CA ARG A 129 -30.29 43.22 32.04
C ARG A 129 -29.78 44.64 32.27
N LEU A 130 -29.83 45.49 31.25
CA LEU A 130 -29.48 46.90 31.33
C LEU A 130 -30.50 47.68 32.19
N ASP A 131 -31.79 47.38 32.06
CA ASP A 131 -32.86 48.01 32.85
C ASP A 131 -32.65 47.79 34.37
N LYS A 132 -32.20 46.60 34.76
CA LYS A 132 -31.83 46.28 36.17
C LYS A 132 -30.65 47.11 36.69
N LEU A 133 -29.81 47.62 35.80
CA LEU A 133 -28.68 48.48 36.11
C LEU A 133 -28.99 49.97 35.92
N GLY A 134 -30.24 50.32 35.56
CA GLY A 134 -30.66 51.68 35.27
C GLY A 134 -30.06 52.26 33.98
N MET A 135 -29.70 51.40 33.02
CA MET A 135 -29.15 51.78 31.72
C MET A 135 -30.09 51.37 30.58
N SER A 136 -30.07 52.09 29.46
CA SER A 136 -30.72 51.74 28.20
C SER A 136 -29.69 51.35 27.13
N LEU A 137 -30.15 50.68 26.06
CA LEU A 137 -29.35 50.51 24.84
C LEU A 137 -29.06 51.85 24.15
N ASP A 138 -29.91 52.86 24.35
CA ASP A 138 -29.75 54.21 23.79
C ASP A 138 -28.60 54.98 24.45
N ASP A 139 -28.16 54.56 25.64
CA ASP A 139 -27.03 55.14 26.38
C ASP A 139 -25.66 54.64 25.86
N PHE A 140 -25.63 54.03 24.67
CA PHE A 140 -24.43 53.48 24.07
C PHE A 140 -23.46 54.59 23.61
N ASP A 141 -22.20 54.44 24.01
CA ASP A 141 -21.06 55.17 23.46
C ASP A 141 -19.87 54.21 23.24
N TYR A 142 -18.88 54.63 22.46
CA TYR A 142 -17.70 53.79 22.14
C TYR A 142 -16.71 53.62 23.31
N GLU A 143 -16.88 54.36 24.42
CA GLU A 143 -16.03 54.26 25.62
C GLU A 143 -16.66 53.34 26.70
N ASN A 144 -17.97 53.12 26.61
CA ASN A 144 -18.78 52.38 27.58
C ASN A 144 -18.69 50.87 27.36
N LYS A 145 -17.65 50.27 27.95
CA LYS A 145 -17.43 48.82 27.95
C LYS A 145 -18.55 48.03 28.62
N ASN A 146 -19.28 48.60 29.58
CA ASN A 146 -20.31 47.86 30.32
C ASN A 146 -21.45 47.39 29.41
N ILE A 147 -21.91 48.24 28.50
CA ILE A 147 -22.97 47.88 27.54
C ILE A 147 -22.44 46.81 26.57
N THR A 148 -21.22 46.97 26.05
CA THR A 148 -20.60 45.99 25.17
C THR A 148 -20.41 44.63 25.83
N ASP A 149 -19.94 44.60 27.09
CA ASP A 149 -19.71 43.37 27.84
C ASP A 149 -21.03 42.63 28.12
N ILE A 150 -22.10 43.37 28.40
CA ILE A 150 -23.44 42.80 28.55
C ILE A 150 -23.90 42.18 27.22
N ILE A 151 -23.87 42.94 26.12
CA ILE A 151 -24.29 42.44 24.79
C ILE A 151 -23.47 41.22 24.40
N LYS A 152 -22.15 41.26 24.57
CA LYS A 152 -21.25 40.13 24.29
C LYS A 152 -21.63 38.91 25.12
N SER A 153 -21.88 39.08 26.42
CA SER A 153 -22.26 37.97 27.30
C SER A 153 -23.63 37.38 26.96
N GLU A 154 -24.58 38.20 26.49
CA GLU A 154 -25.88 37.70 26.04
C GLU A 154 -25.78 37.03 24.67
N LEU A 155 -24.92 37.52 23.77
CA LEU A 155 -24.63 36.88 22.48
C LEU A 155 -24.01 35.49 22.65
N GLN A 156 -23.07 35.32 23.60
CA GLN A 156 -22.51 34.01 23.95
C GLN A 156 -23.55 33.00 24.47
N ARG A 157 -24.71 33.49 24.95
CA ARG A 157 -25.82 32.65 25.44
C ARG A 157 -26.95 32.47 24.42
N VAL A 158 -26.80 33.03 23.22
CA VAL A 158 -27.78 32.85 22.16
C VAL A 158 -27.73 31.40 21.71
N GLN A 159 -28.90 30.75 21.77
CA GLN A 159 -29.12 29.42 21.24
C GLN A 159 -30.54 29.36 20.69
N PHE A 160 -30.69 29.02 19.41
CA PHE A 160 -31.98 28.85 18.75
C PHE A 160 -31.85 28.00 17.48
N LEU A 161 -32.97 27.43 17.05
CA LEU A 161 -33.07 26.74 15.76
C LEU A 161 -33.35 27.75 14.65
N GLY A 162 -32.33 28.03 13.84
CA GLY A 162 -32.38 28.89 12.66
C GLY A 162 -32.54 28.09 11.36
N VAL A 163 -32.52 28.79 10.22
CA VAL A 163 -32.59 28.15 8.89
C VAL A 163 -31.31 27.40 8.53
N SER A 164 -30.19 27.79 9.12
CA SER A 164 -28.89 27.12 9.00
C SER A 164 -28.68 25.99 10.03
N GLY A 165 -29.70 25.68 10.84
CA GLY A 165 -29.67 24.65 11.88
C GLY A 165 -29.61 25.24 13.29
N ASP A 166 -29.14 24.46 14.25
CA ASP A 166 -28.91 24.97 15.60
C ASP A 166 -27.81 26.03 15.58
N VAL A 167 -28.14 27.23 16.05
CA VAL A 167 -27.22 28.37 16.12
C VAL A 167 -26.76 28.53 17.56
N ALA A 168 -25.48 28.28 17.80
CA ALA A 168 -24.80 28.53 19.07
C ALA A 168 -23.35 28.95 18.81
N PHE A 169 -22.72 29.62 19.78
CA PHE A 169 -21.36 30.12 19.68
C PHE A 169 -20.48 29.52 20.78
N ASN A 170 -19.21 29.22 20.46
CA ASN A 170 -18.22 28.79 21.44
C ASN A 170 -17.66 29.99 22.23
N ASP A 171 -16.81 29.73 23.23
CA ASP A 171 -16.21 30.77 24.07
C ASP A 171 -15.32 31.77 23.31
N ILE A 172 -14.81 31.38 22.14
CA ILE A 172 -13.94 32.18 21.27
C ILE A 172 -14.78 33.06 20.32
N GLY A 173 -16.05 32.68 20.06
CA GLY A 173 -16.98 33.37 19.18
C GLY A 173 -17.28 32.66 17.86
N ASP A 174 -16.74 31.45 17.63
CA ASP A 174 -17.06 30.67 16.43
C ASP A 174 -18.44 30.02 16.57
N ARG A 175 -19.14 29.92 15.44
CA ARG A 175 -20.40 29.17 15.37
C ARG A 175 -20.12 27.67 15.52
N ILE A 176 -20.85 27.01 16.41
CA ILE A 176 -20.89 25.55 16.49
C ILE A 176 -21.85 25.07 15.41
N SER A 177 -21.35 24.30 14.44
CA SER A 177 -22.13 23.74 13.34
C SER A 177 -21.69 22.32 13.03
N TRP A 178 -22.59 21.54 12.45
CA TRP A 178 -22.25 20.24 11.89
C TRP A 178 -21.39 20.40 10.64
N THR A 179 -20.44 19.48 10.47
CA THR A 179 -19.66 19.38 9.23
C THR A 179 -20.44 18.51 8.24
N LEU A 180 -20.79 19.08 7.09
CA LEU A 180 -21.34 18.38 5.95
C LEU A 180 -20.20 17.69 5.18
N ILE A 181 -20.40 16.42 4.85
CA ILE A 181 -19.47 15.62 4.05
C ILE A 181 -20.18 15.23 2.76
N GLU A 182 -19.57 15.53 1.62
CA GLU A 182 -20.13 15.24 0.31
C GLU A 182 -19.11 14.57 -0.59
N GLN A 183 -19.61 13.98 -1.66
CA GLN A 183 -18.79 13.43 -2.72
C GLN A 183 -19.33 13.83 -4.08
N MET A 184 -18.43 14.18 -5.00
CA MET A 184 -18.79 14.41 -6.39
C MET A 184 -19.03 13.08 -7.10
N ILE A 185 -20.26 12.86 -7.55
CA ILE A 185 -20.69 11.66 -8.27
C ILE A 185 -21.39 12.09 -9.56
N ASN A 186 -20.84 11.70 -10.71
CA ASN A 186 -21.31 12.08 -12.04
C ASN A 186 -21.41 13.61 -12.21
N GLY A 187 -20.44 14.35 -11.69
CA GLY A 187 -20.40 15.82 -11.77
C GLY A 187 -21.34 16.58 -10.83
N THR A 188 -22.14 15.91 -9.99
CA THR A 188 -22.97 16.57 -8.96
C THR A 188 -22.52 16.16 -7.56
N TYR A 189 -22.61 17.05 -6.58
CA TYR A 189 -22.33 16.72 -5.19
C TYR A 189 -23.51 15.96 -4.58
N GLN A 190 -23.19 14.88 -3.87
CA GLN A 190 -24.13 14.10 -3.08
C GLN A 190 -23.68 14.09 -1.64
N THR A 191 -24.62 14.39 -0.73
CA THR A 191 -24.38 14.31 0.71
C THR A 191 -24.13 12.88 1.14
N LEU A 192 -23.02 12.65 1.83
CA LEU A 192 -22.64 11.34 2.37
C LEU A 192 -22.86 11.25 3.88
N GLY A 193 -22.83 12.37 4.59
CA GLY A 193 -23.01 12.36 6.03
C GLY A 193 -22.78 13.70 6.70
N PHE A 194 -23.00 13.71 8.01
CA PHE A 194 -22.79 14.86 8.87
C PHE A 194 -21.96 14.45 10.08
N TYR A 195 -21.00 15.30 10.45
CA TYR A 195 -20.20 15.13 11.65
C TYR A 195 -20.50 16.24 12.64
N ASP A 196 -20.99 15.85 13.82
CA ASP A 196 -21.22 16.76 14.93
C ASP A 196 -19.97 16.80 15.82
N THR A 197 -19.29 17.95 15.80
CA THR A 197 -18.08 18.21 16.59
C THR A 197 -18.35 18.30 18.09
N ALA A 198 -19.57 18.64 18.51
CA ALA A 198 -19.91 18.80 19.92
C ALA A 198 -20.20 17.46 20.60
N THR A 199 -20.77 16.51 19.86
CA THR A 199 -21.15 15.18 20.36
C THR A 199 -20.20 14.06 19.91
N ASP A 200 -19.20 14.38 19.07
CA ASP A 200 -18.30 13.42 18.40
C ASP A 200 -19.07 12.31 17.67
N ASN A 201 -20.14 12.70 16.98
CA ASN A 201 -21.06 11.78 16.31
C ASN A 201 -20.97 11.94 14.80
N LEU A 202 -20.59 10.84 14.13
CA LEU A 202 -20.59 10.75 12.68
C LEU A 202 -21.85 10.02 12.21
N THR A 203 -22.74 10.76 11.57
CA THR A 203 -23.87 10.19 10.82
C THR A 203 -23.43 9.93 9.39
N TRP A 204 -23.39 8.66 8.98
CA TRP A 204 -22.93 8.25 7.65
C TRP A 204 -24.03 7.52 6.89
N LEU A 205 -24.32 7.96 5.66
CA LEU A 205 -25.41 7.43 4.83
C LEU A 205 -25.02 6.18 4.03
N ASN A 206 -23.73 5.81 4.00
CA ASN A 206 -23.20 4.65 3.24
C ASN A 206 -23.53 4.71 1.74
N MET A 207 -23.48 5.90 1.14
CA MET A 207 -23.78 6.14 -0.28
C MET A 207 -22.53 6.46 -1.10
N GLU A 208 -21.33 6.31 -0.51
CA GLU A 208 -20.09 6.62 -1.19
C GLU A 208 -19.84 5.70 -2.39
N GLN A 209 -19.32 6.28 -3.47
CA GLN A 209 -18.99 5.55 -4.68
C GLN A 209 -17.49 5.56 -4.94
N TRP A 210 -16.93 4.38 -5.12
CA TRP A 210 -15.52 4.18 -5.47
C TRP A 210 -15.37 3.85 -6.96
N TYR A 211 -14.14 3.93 -7.49
CA TYR A 211 -13.86 3.49 -8.86
C TYR A 211 -14.03 1.98 -9.05
N ILE A 212 -13.83 1.20 -7.99
CA ILE A 212 -14.07 -0.24 -7.96
C ILE A 212 -15.06 -0.50 -6.83
N GLU A 213 -16.18 -1.14 -7.16
CA GLU A 213 -17.25 -1.44 -6.22
C GLU A 213 -16.71 -2.19 -4.98
N GLY A 214 -17.04 -1.68 -3.80
CA GLY A 214 -16.61 -2.26 -2.51
C GLY A 214 -15.12 -2.18 -2.20
N ARG A 215 -14.30 -1.48 -3.01
CA ARG A 215 -12.85 -1.42 -2.80
C ARG A 215 -12.34 0.02 -2.59
N VAL A 216 -12.06 0.32 -1.32
CA VAL A 216 -11.40 1.57 -0.93
C VAL A 216 -9.93 1.55 -1.32
N PRO A 217 -9.39 2.60 -1.95
CA PRO A 217 -7.96 2.73 -2.22
C PRO A 217 -7.14 2.67 -0.92
N LYS A 218 -6.04 1.91 -0.94
CA LYS A 218 -5.11 1.83 0.20
C LYS A 218 -4.13 2.99 0.18
N ASP A 219 -3.61 3.32 1.36
CA ASP A 219 -2.57 4.35 1.57
C ASP A 219 -1.25 4.01 0.85
N ARG A 220 -0.94 2.72 0.71
CA ARG A 220 0.30 2.25 0.07
C ARG A 220 0.12 0.93 -0.66
N THR A 221 1.12 0.60 -1.49
CA THR A 221 1.24 -0.72 -2.11
C THR A 221 1.55 -1.77 -1.05
N GLU A 222 0.80 -2.88 -1.08
CA GLU A 222 1.08 -4.03 -0.23
C GLU A 222 2.15 -4.91 -0.87
N ILE A 223 3.24 -5.11 -0.15
CA ILE A 223 4.33 -5.98 -0.57
C ILE A 223 4.04 -7.38 -0.05
N VAL A 224 3.70 -8.30 -0.96
CA VAL A 224 3.47 -9.70 -0.64
C VAL A 224 4.71 -10.50 -1.05
N PRO A 225 5.52 -11.01 -0.09
CA PRO A 225 6.69 -11.82 -0.43
C PRO A 225 6.24 -13.13 -1.07
N THR A 226 6.84 -13.45 -2.22
CA THR A 226 6.58 -14.70 -2.96
C THR A 226 7.86 -15.50 -3.10
N LEU A 227 7.74 -16.82 -2.93
CA LEU A 227 8.88 -17.73 -3.08
C LEU A 227 9.20 -17.89 -4.58
N MET A 228 10.40 -17.50 -5.00
CA MET A 228 10.90 -17.83 -6.34
C MET A 228 11.41 -19.26 -6.35
N THR A 229 10.92 -20.06 -7.30
CA THR A 229 11.18 -21.50 -7.38
C THR A 229 11.76 -21.91 -8.71
N VAL A 230 12.39 -23.09 -8.72
CA VAL A 230 12.95 -23.66 -9.94
C VAL A 230 11.81 -24.11 -10.87
N ASN A 231 11.98 -23.91 -12.17
CA ASN A 231 11.00 -24.41 -13.14
C ASN A 231 10.91 -25.94 -13.07
N ARG A 232 9.72 -26.48 -12.78
CA ARG A 232 9.50 -27.92 -12.61
C ARG A 232 9.87 -28.76 -13.83
N ILE A 233 9.67 -28.24 -15.05
CA ILE A 233 10.02 -28.95 -16.28
C ILE A 233 11.55 -29.10 -16.38
N LEU A 234 12.29 -28.05 -16.07
CA LEU A 234 13.75 -28.07 -16.05
C LEU A 234 14.26 -29.05 -14.98
N PHE A 235 13.68 -28.99 -13.78
CA PHE A 235 14.06 -29.88 -12.69
C PHE A 235 13.84 -31.36 -13.06
N VAL A 236 12.65 -31.72 -13.56
CA VAL A 236 12.34 -33.11 -13.96
C VAL A 236 13.25 -33.58 -15.09
N SER A 237 13.54 -32.72 -16.08
CA SER A 237 14.38 -33.08 -17.23
C SER A 237 15.82 -33.38 -16.81
N ILE A 238 16.44 -32.50 -16.02
CA ILE A 238 17.81 -32.68 -15.53
C ILE A 238 17.88 -33.88 -14.58
N SER A 239 16.88 -34.04 -13.72
CA SER A 239 16.78 -35.15 -12.78
C SER A 239 16.69 -36.50 -13.49
N ALA A 240 15.91 -36.60 -14.57
CA ALA A 240 15.80 -37.81 -15.37
C ALA A 240 17.15 -38.20 -16.01
N VAL A 241 17.87 -37.22 -16.59
CA VAL A 241 19.20 -37.44 -17.16
C VAL A 241 20.18 -37.92 -16.09
N ALA A 242 20.15 -37.33 -14.90
CA ALA A 242 21.02 -37.74 -13.80
C ALA A 242 20.70 -39.16 -13.30
N ILE A 243 19.42 -39.56 -13.22
CA ILE A 243 19.00 -40.92 -12.86
C ILE A 243 19.50 -41.95 -13.89
N ILE A 244 19.37 -41.66 -15.19
CA ILE A 244 19.91 -42.50 -16.27
C ILE A 244 21.43 -42.68 -16.09
N GLY A 245 22.14 -41.60 -15.76
CA GLY A 245 23.58 -41.64 -15.47
C GLY A 245 23.92 -42.55 -14.28
N ILE A 246 23.14 -42.52 -13.21
CA ILE A 246 23.35 -43.39 -12.02
C ILE A 246 23.15 -44.86 -12.40
N VAL A 247 22.07 -45.20 -13.10
CA VAL A 247 21.80 -46.57 -13.55
C VAL A 247 22.92 -47.08 -14.46
N PHE A 248 23.41 -46.23 -15.36
CA PHE A 248 24.54 -46.56 -16.24
C PHE A 248 25.84 -46.78 -15.46
N ALA A 249 26.15 -45.93 -14.48
CA ALA A 249 27.33 -46.07 -13.63
C ALA A 249 27.29 -47.37 -12.81
N ILE A 250 26.13 -47.73 -12.24
CA ILE A 250 25.92 -49.01 -11.52
C ILE A 250 26.12 -50.19 -12.47
N SER A 251 25.59 -50.11 -13.69
CA SER A 251 25.75 -51.15 -14.71
C SER A 251 27.22 -51.38 -15.07
N LEU A 252 28.00 -50.30 -15.23
CA LEU A 252 29.44 -50.37 -15.47
C LEU A 252 30.22 -50.93 -14.26
N LEU A 253 29.76 -50.67 -13.04
CA LEU A 253 30.37 -51.21 -11.82
C LEU A 253 30.13 -52.73 -11.74
N CYS A 254 28.90 -53.17 -12.01
CA CYS A 254 28.55 -54.59 -12.13
C CYS A 254 29.35 -55.29 -13.24
N PHE A 255 29.53 -54.63 -14.38
CA PHE A 255 30.37 -55.14 -15.48
C PHE A 255 31.83 -55.31 -15.06
N ASN A 256 32.43 -54.30 -14.43
CA ASN A 256 33.80 -54.37 -13.91
C ASN A 256 33.96 -55.48 -12.86
N TYR A 257 32.94 -55.69 -12.02
CA TYR A 257 32.95 -56.75 -11.02
C TYR A 257 32.87 -58.16 -11.65
N LYS A 258 31.90 -58.39 -12.55
CA LYS A 258 31.66 -59.70 -13.19
C LYS A 258 32.84 -60.16 -14.01
N PHE A 259 33.47 -59.27 -14.76
CA PHE A 259 34.59 -59.59 -15.65
C PHE A 259 35.97 -59.27 -15.07
N ARG A 260 36.07 -59.15 -13.73
CA ARG A 260 37.33 -58.84 -13.02
C ARG A 260 38.48 -59.80 -13.34
N ASN A 261 38.17 -61.05 -13.72
CA ASN A 261 39.17 -62.07 -14.05
C ASN A 261 39.68 -61.97 -15.50
N ASN A 262 39.08 -61.14 -16.34
CA ASN A 262 39.52 -60.96 -17.72
C ASN A 262 40.79 -60.09 -17.79
N ARG A 263 41.78 -60.52 -18.58
CA ARG A 263 43.10 -59.88 -18.69
C ARG A 263 43.02 -58.40 -19.08
N PHE A 264 42.12 -58.05 -20.01
CA PHE A 264 41.94 -56.66 -20.46
C PHE A 264 41.45 -55.73 -19.33
N ILE A 265 40.53 -56.21 -18.49
CA ILE A 265 39.99 -55.44 -17.37
C ILE A 265 41.00 -55.35 -16.23
N GLN A 266 41.83 -56.38 -16.03
CA GLN A 266 42.92 -56.30 -15.06
C GLN A 266 43.97 -55.26 -15.45
N MET A 267 44.28 -55.15 -16.75
CA MET A 267 45.22 -54.16 -17.27
C MET A 267 44.70 -52.71 -17.15
N SER A 268 43.38 -52.49 -17.07
CA SER A 268 42.79 -51.15 -17.01
C SER A 268 42.70 -50.54 -15.60
N SER A 269 43.32 -51.18 -14.60
CA SER A 269 43.25 -50.82 -13.17
C SER A 269 41.79 -50.78 -12.65
N PRO A 270 41.16 -51.94 -12.43
CA PRO A 270 39.74 -52.01 -12.12
C PRO A 270 39.39 -51.35 -10.78
N SER A 271 40.32 -51.33 -9.82
CA SER A 271 40.16 -50.64 -8.54
C SER A 271 39.94 -49.13 -8.71
N SER A 272 40.73 -48.45 -9.55
CA SER A 272 40.57 -47.01 -9.79
C SER A 272 39.27 -46.70 -10.55
N ASN A 273 38.91 -47.52 -11.54
CA ASN A 273 37.68 -47.33 -12.30
C ASN A 273 36.43 -47.50 -11.42
N ASN A 274 36.43 -48.47 -10.49
CA ASN A 274 35.33 -48.65 -9.54
C ASN A 274 35.16 -47.44 -8.61
N ILE A 275 36.26 -46.86 -8.11
CA ILE A 275 36.20 -45.65 -7.27
C ILE A 275 35.68 -44.44 -8.07
N MET A 276 36.14 -44.27 -9.32
CA MET A 276 35.62 -43.21 -10.20
C MET A 276 34.10 -43.34 -10.38
N LEU A 277 33.60 -44.55 -10.64
CA LEU A 277 32.16 -44.78 -10.81
C LEU A 277 31.37 -44.47 -9.54
N VAL A 278 31.89 -44.80 -8.36
CA VAL A 278 31.28 -44.41 -7.08
C VAL A 278 31.26 -42.89 -6.92
N GLY A 279 32.35 -42.20 -7.25
CA GLY A 279 32.40 -40.73 -7.26
C GLY A 279 31.36 -40.10 -8.19
N CYS A 280 31.20 -40.64 -9.41
CA CYS A 280 30.15 -40.21 -10.34
C CYS A 280 28.75 -40.36 -9.76
N ILE A 281 28.45 -41.48 -9.08
CA ILE A 281 27.14 -41.70 -8.44
C ILE A 281 26.87 -40.61 -7.39
N PHE A 282 27.86 -40.29 -6.54
CA PHE A 282 27.71 -39.24 -5.53
C PHE A 282 27.46 -37.86 -6.15
N CYS A 283 28.19 -37.49 -7.21
CA CYS A 283 27.95 -36.24 -7.93
C CYS A 283 26.54 -36.19 -8.56
N LEU A 284 26.07 -37.29 -9.16
CA LEU A 284 24.73 -37.34 -9.77
C LEU A 284 23.61 -37.34 -8.73
N ILE A 285 23.83 -37.87 -7.51
CA ILE A 285 22.91 -37.72 -6.38
C ILE A 285 22.83 -36.25 -5.96
N SER A 286 23.97 -35.53 -5.94
CA SER A 286 23.96 -34.09 -5.58
C SER A 286 23.08 -33.26 -6.52
N VAL A 287 23.01 -33.59 -7.81
CA VAL A 287 22.13 -32.91 -8.79
C VAL A 287 20.67 -32.99 -8.37
N GLN A 288 20.23 -34.12 -7.81
CA GLN A 288 18.87 -34.28 -7.29
C GLN A 288 18.65 -33.34 -6.10
N LEU A 289 19.58 -33.34 -5.15
CA LEU A 289 19.51 -32.52 -3.94
C LEU A 289 19.50 -31.01 -4.25
N PHE A 290 20.22 -30.57 -5.28
CA PHE A 290 20.24 -29.17 -5.72
C PHE A 290 18.91 -28.68 -6.28
N GLY A 291 18.13 -29.56 -6.91
CA GLY A 291 16.88 -29.17 -7.53
C GLY A 291 15.67 -29.16 -6.60
N VAL A 292 15.79 -29.72 -5.39
CA VAL A 292 14.73 -29.64 -4.39
C VAL A 292 14.71 -28.25 -3.74
N ASP A 293 13.62 -27.50 -3.86
CA ASP A 293 13.50 -26.16 -3.30
C ASP A 293 12.43 -26.09 -2.18
N GLY A 294 12.17 -24.88 -1.69
CA GLY A 294 11.20 -24.64 -0.62
C GLY A 294 9.73 -24.92 -0.98
N GLN A 295 9.40 -25.25 -2.24
CA GLN A 295 8.06 -25.76 -2.57
C GLN A 295 7.89 -27.22 -2.16
N ASP A 296 8.94 -28.02 -2.27
CA ASP A 296 8.87 -29.47 -2.08
C ASP A 296 9.28 -29.87 -0.66
N ILE A 297 10.05 -29.03 0.04
CA ILE A 297 10.57 -29.29 1.39
C ILE A 297 10.28 -28.11 2.33
N GLY A 298 9.77 -28.43 3.53
CA GLY A 298 9.57 -27.44 4.60
C GLY A 298 10.89 -26.96 5.24
N ASN A 299 10.84 -25.80 5.89
CA ASN A 299 12.01 -25.13 6.48
C ASN A 299 12.89 -26.04 7.34
N ASP A 300 12.30 -26.93 8.15
CA ASP A 300 13.04 -27.80 9.07
C ASP A 300 14.01 -28.76 8.36
N TYR A 301 13.62 -29.27 7.18
CA TYR A 301 14.42 -30.20 6.40
C TYR A 301 15.30 -29.49 5.36
N PHE A 302 14.99 -28.23 5.02
CA PHE A 302 15.74 -27.47 4.03
C PHE A 302 17.21 -27.30 4.42
N VAL A 303 17.48 -27.03 5.70
CA VAL A 303 18.84 -26.94 6.26
C VAL A 303 19.63 -28.24 6.05
N ILE A 304 19.00 -29.38 6.30
CA ILE A 304 19.63 -30.71 6.14
C ILE A 304 19.95 -30.95 4.66
N VAL A 305 18.98 -30.69 3.78
CA VAL A 305 19.17 -30.85 2.33
C VAL A 305 20.27 -29.92 1.82
N CYS A 306 20.29 -28.67 2.26
CA CYS A 306 21.29 -27.69 1.85
C CYS A 306 22.71 -28.15 2.20
N ASN A 307 22.95 -28.53 3.45
CA ASN A 307 24.25 -29.06 3.89
C ASN A 307 24.62 -30.34 3.11
N SER A 308 23.66 -31.26 2.91
CA SER A 308 23.91 -32.50 2.17
C SER A 308 24.39 -32.27 0.73
N ARG A 309 23.93 -31.20 0.04
CA ARG A 309 24.39 -30.85 -1.33
C ARG A 309 25.91 -30.70 -1.38
N ALA A 310 26.48 -29.95 -0.44
CA ALA A 310 27.91 -29.68 -0.39
C ALA A 310 28.70 -30.97 -0.09
N PHE A 311 28.23 -31.80 0.84
CA PHE A 311 28.88 -33.07 1.18
C PHE A 311 28.90 -34.05 0.01
N PHE A 312 27.76 -34.29 -0.65
CA PHE A 312 27.69 -35.24 -1.77
C PHE A 312 28.54 -34.78 -2.96
N LEU A 313 28.52 -33.48 -3.28
CA LEU A 313 29.31 -32.91 -4.37
C LEU A 313 30.81 -32.98 -4.09
N SER A 314 31.23 -32.55 -2.89
CA SER A 314 32.65 -32.54 -2.49
C SER A 314 33.21 -33.97 -2.50
N ILE A 315 32.61 -34.89 -1.74
CA ILE A 315 33.09 -36.28 -1.63
C ILE A 315 33.06 -36.97 -3.01
N GLY A 316 32.00 -36.78 -3.80
CA GLY A 316 31.90 -37.35 -5.13
C GLY A 316 33.03 -36.88 -6.06
N PHE A 317 33.35 -35.58 -6.01
CA PHE A 317 34.42 -34.97 -6.77
C PHE A 317 35.79 -35.50 -6.34
N SER A 318 36.10 -35.56 -5.04
CA SER A 318 37.39 -36.07 -4.53
C SER A 318 37.62 -37.53 -4.90
N LEU A 319 36.58 -38.37 -4.82
CA LEU A 319 36.66 -39.77 -5.22
C LEU A 319 36.93 -39.91 -6.73
N PHE A 320 36.24 -39.15 -7.57
CA PHE A 320 36.41 -39.20 -9.01
C PHE A 320 37.79 -38.71 -9.44
N PHE A 321 38.16 -37.49 -9.06
CA PHE A 321 39.45 -36.89 -9.45
C PHE A 321 40.63 -37.58 -8.78
N GLY A 322 40.52 -37.97 -7.51
CA GLY A 322 41.56 -38.71 -6.80
C GLY A 322 41.86 -40.06 -7.48
N ALA A 323 40.83 -40.78 -7.92
CA ALA A 323 41.00 -42.06 -8.60
C ALA A 323 41.57 -41.90 -10.01
N MET A 324 41.17 -40.85 -10.73
CA MET A 324 41.74 -40.49 -12.03
C MET A 324 43.23 -40.14 -11.90
N PHE A 325 43.58 -39.30 -10.92
CA PHE A 325 44.96 -38.91 -10.63
C PHE A 325 45.82 -40.13 -10.25
N ALA A 326 45.33 -41.01 -9.36
CA ALA A 326 46.03 -42.23 -8.99
C ALA A 326 46.32 -43.14 -10.20
N LYS A 327 45.40 -43.20 -11.17
CA LYS A 327 45.58 -43.97 -12.41
C LYS A 327 46.67 -43.37 -13.30
N ILE A 328 46.65 -42.05 -13.49
CA ILE A 328 47.68 -41.33 -14.27
C ILE A 328 49.05 -41.46 -13.59
N TRP A 329 49.12 -41.30 -12.27
CA TRP A 329 50.34 -41.45 -11.49
C TRP A 329 50.94 -42.86 -11.62
N THR A 330 50.10 -43.89 -11.55
CA THR A 330 50.55 -45.28 -11.72
C THR A 330 51.13 -45.50 -13.11
N CYS A 331 50.51 -44.93 -14.15
CA CYS A 331 51.02 -45.00 -15.52
C CYS A 331 52.38 -44.30 -15.67
N HIS A 332 52.52 -43.09 -15.13
CA HIS A 332 53.78 -42.35 -15.10
C HIS A 332 54.88 -43.16 -14.40
N VAL A 333 54.64 -43.67 -13.19
CA VAL A 333 55.62 -44.45 -12.43
C VAL A 333 56.05 -45.72 -13.18
N LEU A 334 55.12 -46.42 -13.84
CA LEU A 334 55.44 -47.60 -14.66
C LEU A 334 56.33 -47.25 -15.86
N HIS A 335 56.15 -46.08 -16.45
CA HIS A 335 56.96 -45.62 -17.56
C HIS A 335 58.37 -45.20 -17.11
N THR A 336 58.49 -44.50 -15.97
CA THR A 336 59.78 -43.98 -15.48
C THR A 336 60.61 -45.02 -14.73
N GLN A 337 59.99 -46.00 -14.06
CA GLN A 337 60.69 -47.01 -13.25
C GLN A 337 60.55 -48.42 -13.84
N ASN A 338 61.62 -48.90 -14.49
CA ASN A 338 61.67 -50.25 -15.05
C ASN A 338 61.54 -51.32 -13.94
N LYS A 339 60.58 -52.24 -14.12
CA LYS A 339 60.30 -53.44 -13.27
C LYS A 339 59.57 -53.22 -11.93
N ARG A 340 58.88 -52.09 -11.71
CA ARG A 340 58.03 -51.96 -10.51
C ARG A 340 56.70 -52.71 -10.68
N LYS A 341 56.36 -53.60 -9.74
CA LYS A 341 55.06 -54.30 -9.71
C LYS A 341 53.93 -53.32 -9.39
N ILE A 342 52.84 -53.40 -10.14
CA ILE A 342 51.60 -52.65 -9.90
C ILE A 342 51.02 -53.10 -8.55
N ASN A 343 50.85 -52.17 -7.61
CA ASN A 343 50.23 -52.44 -6.33
C ASN A 343 48.96 -51.59 -6.17
N ASN A 344 47.80 -52.24 -6.23
CA ASN A 344 46.50 -51.57 -6.09
C ASN A 344 46.36 -50.81 -4.75
N LYS A 345 47.14 -51.21 -3.72
CA LYS A 345 47.16 -50.50 -2.42
C LYS A 345 47.62 -49.05 -2.53
N GLN A 346 48.47 -48.71 -3.51
CA GLN A 346 48.95 -47.34 -3.71
C GLN A 346 47.84 -46.42 -4.23
N SER A 347 46.98 -46.92 -5.13
CA SER A 347 45.84 -46.14 -5.64
C SER A 347 44.84 -45.84 -4.56
N TYR A 348 44.53 -46.82 -3.69
CA TYR A 348 43.66 -46.58 -2.53
C TYR A 348 44.27 -45.56 -1.57
N LEU A 349 45.58 -45.63 -1.31
CA LEU A 349 46.26 -44.68 -0.43
C LEU A 349 46.16 -43.23 -0.95
N ILE A 350 46.43 -43.01 -2.24
CA ILE A 350 46.32 -41.66 -2.85
C ILE A 350 44.89 -41.12 -2.74
N VAL A 351 43.89 -41.93 -3.08
CA VAL A 351 42.47 -41.52 -2.98
C VAL A 351 42.07 -41.23 -1.54
N THR A 352 42.48 -42.07 -0.59
CA THR A 352 42.17 -41.87 0.84
C THR A 352 42.78 -40.56 1.35
N VAL A 353 44.00 -40.20 0.94
CA VAL A 353 44.60 -38.91 1.33
C VAL A 353 43.76 -37.73 0.82
N PHE A 354 43.37 -37.70 -0.45
CA PHE A 354 42.53 -36.61 -0.98
C PHE A 354 41.16 -36.54 -0.29
N CYS A 355 40.50 -37.70 -0.12
CA CYS A 355 39.18 -37.75 0.51
C CYS A 355 39.22 -37.35 1.99
N THR A 356 40.26 -37.75 2.73
CA THR A 356 40.41 -37.37 4.14
C THR A 356 40.67 -35.88 4.31
N LEU A 357 41.47 -35.26 3.44
CA LEU A 357 41.66 -33.81 3.44
C LEU A 357 40.34 -33.07 3.22
N ASP A 358 39.56 -33.45 2.21
CA ASP A 358 38.27 -32.81 1.93
C ASP A 358 37.25 -33.04 3.05
N ILE A 359 37.21 -34.24 3.65
CA ILE A 359 36.35 -34.51 4.82
C ILE A 359 36.72 -33.63 6.01
N ILE A 360 38.02 -33.43 6.29
CA ILE A 360 38.46 -32.54 7.38
C ILE A 360 37.99 -31.11 7.11
N ILE A 361 38.17 -30.61 5.88
CA ILE A 361 37.72 -29.27 5.48
C ILE A 361 36.20 -29.14 5.65
N MET A 362 35.43 -30.13 5.19
CA MET A 362 33.98 -30.13 5.30
C MET A 362 33.48 -30.22 6.75
N ILE A 363 34.14 -30.99 7.61
CA ILE A 363 33.80 -31.07 9.04
C ILE A 363 34.09 -29.74 9.74
N ILE A 364 35.24 -29.12 9.46
CA ILE A 364 35.58 -27.80 9.99
C ILE A 364 34.49 -26.80 9.54
N TRP A 365 34.20 -26.74 8.25
CA TRP A 365 33.17 -25.86 7.72
C TRP A 365 31.79 -26.09 8.37
N TYR A 366 31.34 -27.34 8.49
CA TYR A 366 30.06 -27.67 9.11
C TYR A 366 29.96 -27.31 10.60
N ILE A 367 31.07 -27.37 11.35
CA ILE A 367 31.09 -27.01 12.77
C ILE A 367 31.11 -25.49 12.97
N TYR A 368 31.89 -24.76 12.16
CA TYR A 368 32.07 -23.32 12.35
C TYR A 368 31.00 -22.47 11.66
N ASP A 369 30.53 -22.89 10.47
CA ASP A 369 29.61 -22.10 9.65
C ASP A 369 28.75 -23.01 8.73
N PRO A 370 27.81 -23.79 9.30
CA PRO A 370 26.89 -24.60 8.49
C PRO A 370 25.90 -23.71 7.74
N MET A 371 25.42 -24.17 6.58
CA MET A 371 24.35 -23.47 5.88
C MET A 371 23.06 -23.51 6.72
N SER A 372 22.56 -22.35 7.14
CA SER A 372 21.26 -22.18 7.83
C SER A 372 20.29 -21.35 6.98
N ILE A 373 19.02 -21.30 7.43
CA ILE A 373 18.00 -20.38 6.88
C ILE A 373 18.30 -18.95 7.30
#